data_AF-A0AAD9M0Y7-F1
#
_entry.id   AF-A0AAD9M0Y7-F1
#
_cell.length_a   1.000
_cell.length_b   1.000
_cell.length_c   1.000
_cell.angle_alpha   90.00
_cell.angle_beta   90.00
_cell.angle_gamma   90.00
#
_symmetry.space_group_name_H-M   'P 1'
#
loop_
_entity.id
_entity.type
_entity.pdbx_description
1 polymer ?
#
loop_
_entity_poly.entity_id
_entity_poly.type
_entity_poly.pdbx_seq_one_letter_code
_entity_poly.pdbx_strand_id
1 'polypeptide(L)'
;MASHQTNYNDIRAAAKGNAAGVYAYSQRQIDRVVSQDTRQKAYGSAYNLAQDQPFLFAFLLAQFIFSFLPILVFVSFAASTVAFAFGAAVVFSLFWIGVALLVLVPTLFFTCSIAVLVWVWAAGSFVVAKRLYDMSPIRATGDLELHVPNGKTYAVTKHEDGVHAEHN
;
A
#
# COMPACT_ATOMS: atom_id res chain seq x y z
N MET A 1 -3.01 -6.93 43.28
CA MET A 1 -3.37 -5.52 42.98
C MET A 1 -2.23 -4.70 42.34
N ALA A 2 -0.99 -5.19 42.19
CA ALA A 2 0.14 -4.41 41.67
C ALA A 2 0.26 -4.28 40.12
N SER A 3 -0.47 -5.09 39.34
CA SER A 3 -0.34 -5.13 37.87
C SER A 3 -0.94 -3.90 37.15
N HIS A 4 -2.03 -3.34 37.66
CA HIS A 4 -2.70 -2.19 37.02
C HIS A 4 -1.94 -0.86 37.15
N GLN A 5 -1.22 -0.65 38.26
CA GLN A 5 -0.42 0.58 38.46
C GLN A 5 0.81 0.62 37.55
N THR A 6 1.43 -0.53 37.28
CA THR A 6 2.63 -0.64 36.44
C THR A 6 2.33 -0.19 35.01
N ASN A 7 1.23 -0.69 34.41
CA ASN A 7 0.83 -0.35 33.05
C ASN A 7 0.53 1.15 32.86
N TYR A 8 -0.10 1.80 33.84
CA TYR A 8 -0.40 3.24 33.79
C TYR A 8 0.86 4.10 33.88
N ASN A 9 1.83 3.69 34.70
CA ASN A 9 3.10 4.39 34.84
C ASN A 9 3.96 4.26 33.57
N ASP A 10 3.96 3.09 32.93
CA ASP A 10 4.67 2.86 31.67
C ASP A 10 4.08 3.68 30.52
N ILE A 11 2.75 3.73 30.40
CA ILE A 11 2.05 4.56 29.40
C ILE A 11 2.35 6.04 29.63
N ARG A 12 2.36 6.49 30.89
CA ARG A 12 2.68 7.89 31.23
C ARG A 12 4.14 8.21 30.97
N ALA A 13 5.06 7.29 31.24
CA ALA A 13 6.48 7.46 30.94
C ALA A 13 6.73 7.53 29.43
N ALA A 14 6.09 6.66 28.65
CA ALA A 14 6.14 6.67 27.19
C ALA A 14 5.53 7.95 26.60
N ALA A 15 4.39 8.40 27.13
CA ALA A 15 3.76 9.65 26.71
C ALA A 15 4.65 10.87 27.00
N LYS A 16 5.30 10.91 28.17
CA LYS A 16 6.26 11.97 28.52
C LYS A 16 7.50 11.96 27.62
N GLY A 17 8.04 10.78 27.32
CA GLY A 17 9.19 10.63 26.41
C GLY A 17 8.87 11.09 24.99
N ASN A 18 7.70 10.72 24.47
CA ASN A 18 7.24 11.15 23.16
C ASN A 18 6.96 12.66 23.12
N ALA A 19 6.37 13.23 24.18
CA ALA A 19 6.15 14.67 24.29
C ALA A 19 7.47 15.46 24.26
N ALA A 20 8.50 14.98 24.98
CA ALA A 20 9.83 15.59 24.95
C ALA A 20 10.48 15.51 23.56
N GLY A 21 10.31 14.37 22.87
CA GLY A 21 10.79 14.19 21.50
C GLY A 21 10.12 15.12 20.49
N VAL A 22 8.80 15.25 20.56
CA VAL A 22 8.01 16.17 19.71
C VAL A 22 8.40 17.63 20.00
N TYR A 23 8.54 18.02 21.27
CA TYR A 23 8.98 19.36 21.64
C TYR A 23 10.37 19.69 21.06
N ALA A 24 11.35 18.79 21.23
CA ALA A 24 12.69 18.96 20.68
C ALA A 24 12.73 18.97 19.13
N TYR A 25 11.79 18.28 18.47
CA TYR A 25 11.65 18.32 17.02
C TYR A 25 11.07 19.66 16.56
N SER A 26 9.99 20.11 17.20
CA SER A 26 9.36 21.42 16.94
C SER A 26 10.36 22.56 17.15
N GLN A 27 11.14 22.52 18.24
CA GLN A 27 12.20 23.49 18.51
C GLN A 27 13.19 23.58 17.35
N ARG A 28 13.67 22.43 16.84
CA ARG A 28 14.60 22.36 15.72
C ARG A 28 14.01 22.88 14.41
N GLN A 29 12.73 22.62 14.15
CA GLN A 29 12.06 23.15 12.95
C GLN A 29 11.90 24.67 13.04
N ILE A 30 11.53 25.19 14.21
CA ILE A 30 11.41 26.64 14.44
C ILE A 30 12.78 27.32 14.32
N ASP A 31 13.83 26.73 14.90
CA ASP A 31 15.19 27.26 14.82
C ASP A 31 15.76 27.19 13.39
N ARG A 32 15.27 26.26 12.56
CA ARG A 32 15.62 26.18 11.13
C ARG A 32 14.91 27.25 10.30
N VAL A 33 13.68 27.58 10.62
CA VAL A 33 12.91 28.61 9.90
C VAL A 33 13.30 30.02 10.36
N VAL A 34 13.63 30.17 11.65
CA VAL A 34 14.02 31.45 12.25
C VAL A 34 15.34 31.27 13.00
N SER A 35 16.45 31.56 12.32
CA SER A 35 17.78 31.52 12.92
C SER A 35 17.90 32.53 14.08
N GLN A 36 18.75 32.23 15.06
CA GLN A 36 18.97 33.11 16.22
C GLN A 36 19.44 34.52 15.80
N ASP A 37 20.27 34.61 14.76
CA ASP A 37 20.71 35.89 14.18
C ASP A 37 19.53 36.72 13.65
N THR A 38 18.54 36.07 13.03
CA THR A 38 17.34 36.76 12.54
C THR A 38 16.55 37.36 13.72
N ARG A 39 16.49 36.67 14.86
CA ARG A 39 15.83 37.19 16.07
C ARG A 39 16.55 38.40 16.63
N GLN A 40 17.87 38.32 16.82
CA GLN A 40 18.66 39.45 17.31
C GLN A 40 18.59 40.66 16.37
N LYS A 41 18.63 40.43 15.06
CA LYS A 41 18.51 41.48 14.06
C LYS A 41 17.13 42.15 14.07
N ALA A 42 16.06 41.35 14.22
CA ALA A 42 14.70 41.88 14.36
C ALA A 42 14.54 42.74 15.63
N TYR A 43 15.07 42.29 16.77
CA TYR A 43 15.05 43.08 18.01
C TYR A 43 15.86 44.37 17.89
N GLY A 44 17.06 44.31 17.31
CA GLY A 44 17.88 45.49 17.05
C GLY A 44 17.18 46.49 16.14
N SER A 45 16.56 46.03 15.06
CA SER A 45 15.77 46.88 14.16
C SER A 45 14.56 47.51 14.85
N ALA A 46 13.81 46.74 15.65
CA ALA A 46 12.67 47.28 16.39
C ALA A 46 13.11 48.34 17.43
N TYR A 47 14.24 48.11 18.11
CA TYR A 47 14.80 49.06 19.06
C TYR A 47 15.25 50.36 18.39
N ASN A 48 15.95 50.26 17.25
CA ASN A 48 16.38 51.42 16.48
C ASN A 48 15.19 52.21 15.95
N LEU A 49 14.14 51.55 15.44
CA LEU A 49 12.91 52.21 15.00
C LEU A 49 12.19 52.94 16.14
N ALA A 50 12.22 52.39 17.35
CA ALA A 50 11.62 53.04 18.52
C ALA A 50 12.38 54.32 18.92
N GLN A 51 13.71 54.35 18.74
CA GLN A 51 14.52 55.55 18.99
C GLN A 51 14.45 56.58 17.86
N ASP A 52 14.55 56.14 16.60
CA ASP A 52 14.62 57.03 15.44
C ASP A 52 13.24 57.60 15.07
N GLN A 53 12.18 56.77 15.13
CA GLN A 53 10.84 57.12 14.66
C GLN A 53 9.72 56.55 15.55
N PRO A 54 9.54 57.10 16.77
CA PRO A 54 8.62 56.56 17.78
C PRO A 54 7.15 56.50 17.33
N PHE A 55 6.71 57.42 16.47
CA PHE A 55 5.34 57.46 15.95
C PHE A 55 5.03 56.27 15.02
N LEU A 56 5.98 55.89 14.16
CA LEU A 56 5.82 54.74 13.26
C LEU A 56 5.88 53.43 14.02
N PHE A 57 6.77 53.33 15.01
CA PHE A 57 6.83 52.18 15.90
C PHE A 57 5.50 51.96 16.63
N ALA A 58 4.93 53.01 17.22
CA ALA A 58 3.63 52.95 17.90
C ALA A 58 2.49 52.56 16.94
N PHE A 59 2.48 53.09 15.72
CA PHE A 59 1.50 52.73 14.70
C PHE A 59 1.58 51.24 14.31
N LEU A 60 2.79 50.74 14.02
CA LEU A 60 3.01 49.32 13.69
C LEU A 60 2.69 48.40 14.88
N LEU A 61 3.04 48.81 16.09
CA LEU A 61 2.74 48.05 17.30
C LEU A 61 1.23 47.98 17.55
N ALA A 62 0.51 49.10 17.39
CA ALA A 62 -0.94 49.13 17.48
C ALA A 62 -1.57 48.24 16.40
N GLN A 63 -1.13 48.37 15.14
CA GLN A 63 -1.59 47.53 14.03
C GLN A 63 -1.32 46.04 14.30
N PHE A 64 -0.15 45.71 14.84
CA PHE A 64 0.20 44.34 15.23
C PHE A 64 -0.74 43.83 16.33
N ILE A 65 -0.96 44.60 17.40
CA ILE A 65 -1.86 44.21 18.50
C ILE A 65 -3.30 44.03 18.02
N PHE A 66 -3.82 44.96 17.21
CA PHE A 66 -5.18 44.87 16.67
C PHE A 66 -5.34 43.75 15.64
N SER A 67 -4.30 43.46 14.84
CA SER A 67 -4.30 42.33 13.89
C SER A 67 -3.98 40.98 14.54
N PHE A 68 -3.43 40.96 15.75
CA PHE A 68 -3.07 39.73 16.45
C PHE A 68 -4.31 38.88 16.78
N LEU A 69 -5.38 39.52 17.25
CA LEU A 69 -6.64 38.84 17.56
C LEU A 69 -7.26 38.13 16.33
N PRO A 70 -7.48 38.79 15.17
CA PRO A 70 -8.02 38.11 14.00
C PRO A 70 -7.08 37.03 13.46
N ILE A 71 -5.75 37.20 13.56
CA ILE A 71 -4.79 36.16 13.18
C ILE A 71 -4.93 34.93 14.07
N LEU A 72 -5.06 35.11 15.40
CA LEU A 72 -5.25 33.99 16.33
C LEU A 72 -6.54 33.22 16.05
N VAL A 73 -7.64 33.93 15.80
CA VAL A 73 -8.93 33.32 15.46
C VAL A 73 -8.83 32.56 14.14
N PHE A 74 -8.14 33.12 13.15
CA PHE A 74 -7.94 32.43 11.87
C PHE A 74 -7.11 31.16 12.02
N VAL A 75 -6.00 31.21 12.77
CA VAL A 75 -5.15 30.04 13.00
C VAL A 75 -5.88 28.97 13.80
N SER A 76 -6.65 29.35 14.83
CA SER A 76 -7.43 28.39 15.62
C SER A 76 -8.52 27.73 14.77
N PHE A 77 -9.25 28.52 13.97
CA PHE A 77 -10.22 28.02 13.01
C PHE A 77 -9.57 27.05 12.01
N ALA A 78 -8.47 27.45 11.37
CA ALA A 78 -7.76 26.61 10.42
C ALA A 78 -7.29 25.29 11.05
N ALA A 79 -6.71 25.34 12.26
CA ALA A 79 -6.29 24.14 12.99
C ALA A 79 -7.49 23.22 13.31
N SER A 80 -8.60 23.78 13.78
CA SER A 80 -9.84 23.04 14.05
C SER A 80 -10.40 22.41 12.78
N THR A 81 -10.45 23.14 11.67
CA THR A 81 -10.92 22.62 10.37
C THR A 81 -10.04 21.47 9.89
N VAL A 82 -8.72 21.61 9.98
CA VAL A 82 -7.78 20.54 9.60
C VAL A 82 -8.00 19.30 10.48
N ALA A 83 -8.05 19.47 11.80
CA ALA A 83 -8.28 18.37 12.73
C ALA A 83 -9.63 17.67 12.47
N PHE A 84 -10.68 18.45 12.23
CA PHE A 84 -12.01 17.94 11.90
C PHE A 84 -12.01 17.19 10.56
N ALA A 85 -11.36 17.74 9.52
CA ALA A 85 -11.25 17.11 8.22
C ALA A 85 -10.51 15.77 8.29
N PHE A 86 -9.40 15.70 9.04
CA PHE A 86 -8.70 14.44 9.28
C PHE A 86 -9.57 13.43 10.02
N GLY A 87 -10.29 13.84 11.07
CA GLY A 87 -11.22 12.97 11.78
C GLY A 87 -12.32 12.43 10.87
N ALA A 88 -12.95 13.30 10.09
CA ALA A 88 -13.99 12.93 9.14
C ALA A 88 -13.45 12.00 8.05
N ALA A 89 -12.26 12.29 7.50
CA ALA A 89 -11.62 11.45 6.49
C ALA A 89 -11.34 10.04 7.02
N VAL A 90 -10.81 9.91 8.25
CA VAL A 90 -10.56 8.60 8.88
C VAL A 90 -11.85 7.81 9.04
N VAL A 91 -12.90 8.42 9.60
CA VAL A 91 -14.20 7.74 9.80
C VAL A 91 -14.82 7.35 8.46
N PHE A 92 -14.80 8.25 7.48
CA PHE A 92 -15.33 8.01 6.15
C PHE A 92 -14.57 6.88 5.43
N SER A 93 -13.24 6.88 5.48
CA SER A 93 -12.42 5.81 4.91
C SER A 93 -12.67 4.48 5.62
N LEU A 94 -12.71 4.43 6.95
CA LEU A 94 -13.01 3.19 7.68
C LEU A 94 -14.38 2.63 7.30
N PHE A 95 -15.39 3.51 7.18
CA PHE A 95 -16.72 3.12 6.75
C PHE A 95 -16.70 2.51 5.34
N TRP A 96 -16.10 3.18 4.36
CA TRP A 96 -16.02 2.68 2.99
C TRP A 96 -15.17 1.42 2.84
N ILE A 97 -14.08 1.30 3.62
CA ILE A 97 -13.30 0.07 3.69
C ILE A 97 -14.17 -1.07 4.23
N GLY A 98 -14.96 -0.82 5.27
CA GLY A 98 -15.90 -1.80 5.81
C GLY A 98 -16.95 -2.24 4.79
N VAL A 99 -17.56 -1.28 4.08
CA VAL A 99 -18.50 -1.57 2.98
C VAL A 99 -17.84 -2.38 1.88
N ALA A 100 -16.64 -1.99 1.45
CA ALA A 100 -15.88 -2.71 0.44
C ALA A 100 -15.56 -4.14 0.90
N LEU A 101 -15.19 -4.35 2.17
CA LEU A 101 -14.94 -5.68 2.72
C LEU A 101 -16.21 -6.54 2.75
N LEU A 102 -17.35 -5.94 3.12
CA LEU A 102 -18.64 -6.62 3.14
C LEU A 102 -19.06 -7.13 1.75
N VAL A 103 -18.70 -6.40 0.69
CA VAL A 103 -18.93 -6.82 -0.71
C VAL A 103 -17.84 -7.77 -1.20
N LEU A 104 -16.59 -7.55 -0.82
CA LEU A 104 -15.44 -8.35 -1.26
C LEU A 104 -15.54 -9.80 -0.77
N VAL A 105 -15.91 -10.01 0.49
CA VAL A 105 -16.02 -11.36 1.08
C VAL A 105 -16.96 -12.27 0.26
N PRO A 106 -18.22 -11.90 -0.04
CA PRO A 106 -19.10 -12.74 -0.85
C PRO A 106 -18.62 -12.87 -2.29
N THR A 107 -18.03 -11.82 -2.89
CA THR A 107 -17.42 -11.93 -4.22
C THR A 107 -16.27 -12.94 -4.24
N LEU A 108 -15.41 -12.93 -3.21
CA LEU A 108 -14.29 -13.86 -3.10
C LEU A 108 -14.80 -15.29 -2.91
N PHE A 109 -15.84 -15.48 -2.10
CA PHE A 109 -16.46 -16.79 -1.93
C PHE A 109 -17.05 -17.32 -3.24
N PHE A 110 -17.73 -16.45 -3.99
CA PHE A 110 -18.31 -16.80 -5.28
C PHE A 110 -17.24 -17.16 -6.32
N THR A 111 -16.19 -16.34 -6.43
CA THR A 111 -15.08 -16.59 -7.36
C THR A 111 -14.27 -17.84 -7.00
N CYS A 112 -13.99 -18.08 -5.71
CA CYS A 112 -13.39 -19.33 -5.23
C CYS A 112 -14.27 -20.53 -5.56
N SER A 113 -15.59 -20.43 -5.37
CA SER A 113 -16.53 -21.51 -5.69
C SER A 113 -16.48 -21.86 -7.18
N ILE A 114 -16.48 -20.86 -8.06
CA ILE A 114 -16.33 -21.06 -9.50
C ILE A 114 -14.98 -21.70 -9.82
N ALA A 115 -13.88 -21.21 -9.22
CA ALA A 115 -12.55 -21.76 -9.45
C ALA A 115 -12.47 -23.24 -9.08
N VAL A 116 -13.07 -23.65 -7.95
CA VAL A 116 -13.15 -25.06 -7.55
C VAL A 116 -13.96 -25.89 -8.54
N LEU A 117 -15.11 -25.39 -9.02
CA LEU A 117 -15.92 -26.11 -10.01
C LEU A 117 -15.15 -26.33 -11.32
N VAL A 118 -14.46 -25.30 -11.81
CA VAL A 118 -13.61 -25.39 -13.01
C VAL A 118 -12.47 -26.38 -12.79
N TRP A 119 -11.85 -26.36 -11.60
CA TRP A 119 -10.79 -27.31 -11.27
C TRP A 119 -11.29 -28.75 -11.22
N VAL A 120 -12.42 -29.02 -10.55
CA VAL A 120 -13.04 -30.35 -10.51
C VAL A 120 -13.39 -30.83 -11.92
N TRP A 121 -13.91 -29.94 -12.77
CA TRP A 121 -14.21 -30.26 -14.17
C TRP A 121 -12.95 -30.60 -14.99
N ALA A 122 -11.89 -29.81 -14.83
CA ALA A 122 -10.62 -30.03 -15.52
C ALA A 122 -9.93 -31.31 -15.04
N ALA A 123 -9.89 -31.54 -13.73
CA ALA A 123 -9.36 -32.77 -13.14
C ALA A 123 -10.17 -33.99 -13.57
N GLY A 124 -11.51 -33.89 -13.58
CA GLY A 124 -12.40 -34.93 -14.07
C GLY A 124 -12.13 -35.25 -15.55
N SER A 125 -12.04 -34.23 -16.39
CA SER A 125 -11.72 -34.38 -17.82
C SER A 125 -10.36 -35.03 -18.05
N PHE A 126 -9.34 -34.62 -17.30
CA PHE A 126 -8.00 -35.21 -17.36
C PHE A 126 -7.98 -36.67 -16.92
N VAL A 127 -8.67 -37.02 -15.83
CA VAL A 127 -8.77 -38.40 -15.36
C VAL A 127 -9.52 -39.26 -16.38
N VAL A 128 -10.62 -38.79 -16.96
CA VAL A 128 -11.35 -39.52 -18.01
C VAL A 128 -10.48 -39.70 -19.25
N ALA A 129 -9.80 -38.65 -19.72
CA ALA A 129 -8.87 -38.72 -20.84
C ALA A 129 -7.73 -39.71 -20.57
N LYS A 130 -7.15 -39.69 -19.37
CA LYS A 130 -6.12 -40.65 -18.95
C LYS A 130 -6.66 -42.09 -18.91
N ARG A 131 -7.86 -42.31 -18.38
CA ARG A 131 -8.47 -43.65 -18.31
C ARG A 131 -8.82 -44.17 -19.71
N LEU A 132 -9.29 -43.31 -20.60
CA LEU A 132 -9.49 -43.64 -22.01
C LEU A 132 -8.17 -43.96 -22.71
N TYR A 133 -7.10 -43.21 -22.43
CA TYR A 133 -5.78 -43.50 -22.97
C TYR A 133 -5.24 -44.85 -22.48
N ASP A 134 -5.33 -45.10 -21.17
CA ASP A 134 -4.89 -46.36 -20.54
C ASP A 134 -5.75 -47.57 -20.97
N MET A 135 -7.05 -47.39 -21.27
CA MET A 135 -7.93 -48.43 -21.82
C MET A 135 -7.87 -48.56 -23.34
N SER A 136 -7.41 -47.52 -24.04
CA SER A 136 -7.22 -47.61 -25.48
C SER A 136 -6.03 -48.53 -25.74
N PRO A 137 -6.21 -49.66 -26.45
CA PRO A 137 -5.11 -50.44 -26.97
C PRO A 137 -4.52 -49.73 -28.19
N ILE A 138 -4.46 -48.40 -28.18
CA ILE A 138 -3.70 -47.64 -29.14
C ILE A 138 -2.28 -47.64 -28.59
N ARG A 139 -1.69 -48.85 -28.61
CA ARG A 139 -0.35 -48.99 -29.15
C ARG A 139 -0.35 -48.09 -30.37
N ALA A 140 0.37 -46.99 -30.30
CA ALA A 140 0.90 -46.36 -31.50
C ALA A 140 1.89 -47.37 -32.13
N THR A 141 1.40 -48.55 -32.54
CA THR A 141 1.87 -49.19 -33.75
C THR A 141 1.46 -48.20 -34.81
N GLY A 142 2.33 -47.21 -35.03
CA GLY A 142 2.22 -46.28 -36.13
C GLY A 142 2.38 -47.10 -37.39
N ASP A 143 1.30 -47.73 -37.83
CA ASP A 143 1.13 -48.12 -39.21
C ASP A 143 0.74 -46.83 -39.95
N LEU A 144 1.73 -45.94 -40.07
CA LEU A 144 1.77 -44.97 -41.15
C LEU A 144 2.01 -45.79 -42.41
N GLU A 145 0.93 -46.39 -42.94
CA GLU A 145 0.90 -46.89 -44.31
C GLU A 145 1.08 -45.69 -45.24
N LEU A 146 2.33 -45.27 -45.44
CA LEU A 146 2.70 -44.36 -46.52
C LEU A 146 2.47 -45.13 -47.81
N HIS A 147 1.35 -44.83 -48.47
CA HIS A 147 1.05 -45.28 -49.82
C HIS A 147 2.08 -44.69 -50.79
N VAL A 148 3.21 -45.38 -50.94
CA VAL A 148 4.16 -45.15 -52.02
C VAL A 148 3.59 -45.78 -53.30
N PRO A 149 3.60 -45.06 -54.43
CA PRO A 149 3.00 -45.50 -55.69
C PRO A 149 3.86 -46.55 -56.41
N ASN A 150 4.25 -47.63 -55.71
CA ASN A 150 4.92 -48.78 -56.32
C ASN A 150 4.74 -50.12 -55.56
N GLY A 151 3.60 -50.33 -54.89
CA GLY A 151 3.12 -51.68 -54.54
C GLY A 151 3.99 -52.51 -53.58
N LYS A 152 4.80 -51.91 -52.71
CA LYS A 152 5.52 -52.64 -51.64
C LYS A 152 5.27 -51.99 -50.28
N THR A 153 4.70 -52.77 -49.36
CA THR A 153 4.33 -52.37 -47.99
C THR A 153 5.55 -52.52 -47.08
N TYR A 154 5.99 -51.41 -46.48
CA TYR A 154 7.09 -51.41 -45.52
C TYR A 154 6.52 -51.28 -44.10
N ALA A 155 6.50 -52.38 -43.36
CA ALA A 155 6.23 -52.36 -41.93
C ALA A 155 7.47 -51.82 -41.19
N VAL A 156 7.49 -50.51 -40.93
CA VAL A 156 8.59 -49.87 -40.20
C VAL A 156 8.39 -50.10 -38.70
N THR A 157 8.99 -51.17 -38.18
CA THR A 157 9.18 -51.32 -36.74
C THR A 157 10.36 -50.43 -36.33
N LYS A 158 10.04 -49.29 -35.72
CA LYS A 158 11.04 -48.38 -35.15
C LYS A 158 11.60 -49.01 -33.86
N HIS A 159 12.69 -49.76 -33.97
CA HIS A 159 13.54 -50.07 -32.83
C HIS A 159 14.50 -48.89 -32.60
N GLU A 160 14.79 -48.59 -31.32
CA GLU A 160 15.51 -47.38 -30.90
C GLU A 160 17.01 -47.35 -31.25
N ASP A 161 17.54 -48.34 -31.98
CA ASP A 161 18.96 -48.41 -32.32
C ASP A 161 19.16 -48.67 -33.82
N GLY A 162 19.40 -47.59 -34.58
CA GLY A 162 20.14 -47.61 -35.86
C GLY A 162 19.46 -48.25 -37.07
N VAL A 163 19.42 -47.50 -38.18
CA VAL A 163 18.83 -47.94 -39.46
C VAL A 163 19.79 -48.87 -40.21
N HIS A 164 19.41 -50.13 -40.42
CA HIS A 164 20.02 -51.02 -41.41
C HIS A 164 18.98 -51.46 -42.43
N ALA A 165 19.29 -51.25 -43.72
CA ALA A 165 18.49 -51.73 -44.83
C ALA A 165 19.02 -53.10 -45.27
N GLU A 166 18.18 -54.13 -45.20
CA GLU A 166 18.44 -55.45 -45.79
C GLU A 166 17.52 -55.66 -47.00
N HIS A 167 18.10 -56.21 -48.07
CA HIS A 167 17.48 -56.39 -49.39
C HIS A 167 17.05 -57.84 -49.57
N ASN A 168 15.78 -58.07 -49.91
CA ASN A 168 15.32 -59.33 -50.50
C ASN A 168 14.66 -59.01 -51.85
#